data_AF-A0A0D0D921-F1
#
_entry.id   AF-A0A0D0D921-F1
#
_cell.length_a   1.000
_cell.length_b   1.000
_cell.length_c   1.000
_cell.angle_alpha   90.00
_cell.angle_beta   90.00
_cell.angle_gamma   90.00
#
_symmetry.space_group_name_H-M   'P 1'
#
loop_
_entity.id
_entity.type
_entity.pdbx_description
1 polymer ?
#
loop_
_entity_poly.entity_id
_entity_poly.type
_entity_poly.pdbx_seq_one_letter_code
_entity_poly.pdbx_strand_id
1 'polypeptide(L)'
;MDLNNPGLHHSISCYLSNKHASQIAYDSIIRSTLSNFLQAEGVEDCLSFKAKESFIKKYMGIKYVLHDMCQDSCMAFTGPFEDYDNCPTCGILVYLIGTW
;
A
#
# COMPACT_ATOMS: atom_id res chain seq x y z
N MET A 1 -7.79 18.43 4.50
CA MET A 1 -7.87 17.66 3.24
C MET A 1 -9.26 17.07 3.18
N ASP A 2 -10.01 17.39 2.13
CA ASP A 2 -11.46 17.20 2.04
C ASP A 2 -11.78 16.06 1.07
N LEU A 3 -12.51 15.03 1.53
CA LEU A 3 -12.95 13.91 0.68
C LEU A 3 -14.02 14.31 -0.35
N ASN A 4 -14.63 15.48 -0.19
CA ASN A 4 -15.54 16.05 -1.18
C ASN A 4 -14.78 16.75 -2.32
N ASN A 5 -13.45 16.87 -2.23
CA ASN A 5 -12.64 17.39 -3.32
C ASN A 5 -12.73 16.46 -4.56
N PRO A 6 -13.20 16.96 -5.72
CA PRO A 6 -13.43 16.12 -6.89
C PRO A 6 -12.16 15.46 -7.44
N GLY A 7 -11.01 16.14 -7.40
CA GLY A 7 -9.73 15.57 -7.85
C GLY A 7 -9.21 14.46 -6.93
N LEU A 8 -9.34 14.63 -5.62
CA LEU A 8 -9.03 13.58 -4.65
C LEU A 8 -9.94 12.36 -4.88
N HIS A 9 -11.24 12.58 -5.06
CA HIS A 9 -12.21 11.52 -5.33
C HIS A 9 -11.91 10.79 -6.66
N HIS A 10 -11.58 11.52 -7.71
CA HIS A 10 -11.13 10.98 -9.00
C HIS A 10 -9.90 10.11 -8.84
N SER A 11 -8.88 10.61 -8.14
CA SER A 11 -7.62 9.90 -7.88
C SER A 11 -7.83 8.57 -7.16
N ILE A 12 -8.71 8.55 -6.15
CA ILE A 12 -9.05 7.35 -5.38
C ILE A 12 -9.81 6.35 -6.27
N SER A 13 -10.80 6.84 -7.02
CA SER A 13 -11.60 6.01 -7.92
C SER A 13 -10.74 5.35 -8.99
N CYS A 14 -9.85 6.11 -9.65
CA CYS A 14 -8.92 5.58 -10.65
C CYS A 14 -7.99 4.51 -10.09
N TYR A 15 -7.52 4.64 -8.86
CA TYR A 15 -6.69 3.62 -8.23
C TYR A 15 -7.51 2.40 -7.82
N LEU A 16 -8.72 2.66 -7.32
CA LEU A 16 -9.81 1.70 -7.09
C LEU A 16 -9.91 0.69 -8.23
N SER A 17 -10.14 1.26 -9.41
CA SER A 17 -10.37 0.56 -10.66
C SER A 17 -9.09 -0.04 -11.25
N ASN A 18 -7.91 0.49 -10.92
CA ASN A 18 -6.61 -0.01 -11.38
C ASN A 18 -5.90 -0.92 -10.35
N LYS A 19 -6.62 -1.57 -9.44
CA LYS A 19 -6.03 -2.44 -8.40
C LYS A 19 -5.04 -3.49 -8.91
N HIS A 20 -5.16 -3.91 -10.18
CA HIS A 20 -4.27 -4.89 -10.82
C HIS A 20 -3.40 -4.30 -11.94
N ALA A 21 -3.49 -3.00 -12.21
CA ALA A 21 -2.68 -2.36 -13.23
C ALA A 21 -1.34 -1.86 -12.65
N SER A 22 -0.37 -1.63 -13.53
CA SER A 22 0.92 -1.08 -13.12
C SER A 22 0.79 0.36 -12.65
N GLN A 23 1.72 0.79 -11.78
CA GLN A 23 1.85 2.20 -11.39
C GLN A 23 1.91 3.12 -12.62
N ILE A 24 2.57 2.68 -13.70
CA ILE A 24 2.70 3.43 -14.95
C ILE A 24 1.34 3.73 -15.58
N ALA A 25 0.41 2.77 -15.55
CA ALA A 25 -0.93 2.97 -16.09
C ALA A 25 -1.68 4.05 -15.30
N TYR A 26 -1.63 4.00 -13.96
CA TYR A 26 -2.25 5.00 -13.10
C TYR A 26 -1.65 6.40 -13.34
N ASP A 27 -0.32 6.52 -13.27
CA ASP A 27 0.36 7.81 -13.43
C ASP A 27 0.11 8.40 -14.84
N SER A 28 -0.09 7.56 -15.86
CA SER A 28 -0.46 8.01 -17.21
C SER A 28 -1.87 8.59 -17.27
N ILE A 29 -2.84 7.99 -16.56
CA ILE A 29 -4.22 8.51 -16.46
C ILE A 29 -4.22 9.86 -15.76
N ILE A 30 -3.52 9.98 -14.62
CA ILE A 30 -3.45 11.24 -13.88
C ILE A 30 -2.77 12.33 -14.71
N ARG A 31 -1.67 12.00 -15.41
CA ARG A 31 -1.00 12.95 -16.32
C ARG A 31 -1.93 13.41 -17.44
N SER A 32 -2.66 12.49 -18.07
CA SER A 32 -3.64 12.83 -19.10
C SER A 32 -4.75 13.71 -18.55
N THR A 33 -5.21 13.44 -17.33
CA THR A 33 -6.22 14.25 -16.64
C THR A 33 -5.72 15.68 -16.43
N LEU A 34 -4.54 15.83 -15.83
CA LEU A 34 -3.90 17.12 -15.55
C LEU A 34 -3.60 17.93 -16.83
N SER A 35 -3.31 17.28 -17.96
CA SER A 35 -3.01 17.99 -19.21
C SER A 35 -4.24 18.42 -19.99
N ASN A 36 -5.35 17.67 -19.91
CA ASN A 36 -6.53 17.92 -20.76
C ASN A 36 -7.68 18.60 -20.02
N PHE A 37 -7.70 18.58 -18.68
CA PHE A 37 -8.81 19.06 -17.86
C PHE A 37 -8.37 20.11 -16.82
N LEU A 38 -7.44 20.99 -17.19
CA LEU A 38 -6.87 22.03 -16.30
C LEU A 38 -7.90 22.95 -15.62
N GLN A 39 -9.11 23.07 -16.16
CA GLN A 39 -10.18 23.91 -15.63
C GLN A 39 -11.21 23.13 -14.81
N ALA A 40 -11.04 21.81 -14.66
CA ALA A 40 -11.92 21.02 -13.83
C ALA A 40 -11.64 21.31 -12.35
N GLU A 41 -12.71 21.41 -11.55
CA GLU A 41 -12.62 21.68 -10.13
C GLU A 41 -11.75 20.62 -9.41
N GLY A 42 -10.76 21.08 -8.64
CA GLY A 42 -9.88 20.22 -7.85
C GLY A 42 -8.91 19.38 -8.68
N VAL A 43 -8.74 19.63 -9.98
CA VAL A 43 -7.82 18.86 -10.83
C VAL A 43 -6.38 18.90 -10.31
N GLU A 44 -5.98 20.01 -9.72
CA GLU A 44 -4.70 20.23 -9.05
C GLU A 44 -4.48 19.35 -7.81
N ASP A 45 -5.56 18.86 -7.20
CA ASP A 45 -5.53 17.95 -6.05
C ASP A 45 -5.43 16.48 -6.47
N CYS A 46 -5.32 16.19 -7.76
CA CYS A 46 -5.11 14.84 -8.24
C CYS A 46 -3.77 14.27 -7.72
N LEU A 47 -3.81 13.09 -7.10
CA LEU A 47 -2.64 12.47 -6.49
C LEU A 47 -1.92 11.53 -7.45
N SER A 48 -0.59 11.52 -7.39
CA SER A 48 0.23 10.45 -8.00
C SER A 48 0.03 9.13 -7.27
N PHE A 49 0.44 8.01 -7.88
CA PHE A 49 0.26 6.68 -7.28
C PHE A 49 0.83 6.59 -5.85
N LYS A 50 2.08 7.04 -5.66
CA LYS A 50 2.77 7.04 -4.36
C LYS A 50 2.10 7.95 -3.33
N ALA A 51 1.67 9.14 -3.75
CA ALA A 51 0.95 10.07 -2.88
C ALA A 51 -0.38 9.45 -2.43
N LYS A 52 -1.07 8.75 -3.34
CA LYS A 52 -2.32 8.05 -3.06
C LYS A 52 -2.13 6.85 -2.13
N GLU A 53 -1.08 6.04 -2.29
CA GLU A 53 -0.76 4.97 -1.33
C GLU A 53 -0.48 5.51 0.07
N SER A 54 0.31 6.58 0.15
CA SER A 54 0.62 7.24 1.43
C SER A 54 -0.64 7.82 2.06
N PHE A 55 -1.52 8.41 1.25
CA PHE A 55 -2.82 8.92 1.68
C PHE A 55 -3.71 7.82 2.24
N ILE A 56 -3.90 6.71 1.50
CA ILE A 56 -4.73 5.59 1.97
C ILE A 56 -4.19 5.01 3.27
N LYS A 57 -2.88 4.79 3.38
CA LYS A 57 -2.27 4.27 4.62
C LYS A 57 -2.55 5.19 5.81
N LYS A 58 -2.34 6.51 5.62
CA LYS A 58 -2.60 7.51 6.65
C LYS A 58 -4.08 7.62 7.02
N TYR A 59 -4.96 7.61 6.03
CA TYR A 59 -6.40 7.83 6.22
C TYR A 59 -7.10 6.60 6.80
N MET A 60 -6.79 5.40 6.30
CA MET A 60 -7.40 4.16 6.78
C MET A 60 -6.75 3.64 8.07
N GLY A 61 -5.70 4.30 8.58
CA GLY A 61 -4.96 3.82 9.74
C GLY A 61 -4.35 2.44 9.54
N ILE A 62 -4.16 2.01 8.28
CA ILE A 62 -3.59 0.71 7.94
C ILE A 62 -2.13 0.74 8.40
N LYS A 63 -1.89 0.15 9.56
CA LYS A 63 -0.55 -0.21 10.02
C LYS A 63 -0.15 -1.49 9.31
N TYR A 64 1.09 -1.56 8.85
CA TYR A 64 1.66 -2.84 8.44
C TYR A 64 1.63 -3.77 9.64
N VAL A 65 1.00 -4.93 9.47
CA VAL A 65 1.18 -6.04 10.41
C VAL A 65 2.44 -6.74 9.94
N LEU A 66 3.56 -6.38 10.57
CA LEU A 66 4.81 -7.08 10.38
C LEU A 66 4.74 -8.33 11.26
N HIS A 67 4.92 -9.47 10.61
CA HIS A 67 5.08 -10.74 11.28
C HIS A 67 6.47 -11.26 10.98
N ASP A 68 7.12 -11.83 11.98
CA ASP A 68 8.39 -12.48 11.78
C ASP A 68 8.21 -13.66 10.80
N MET A 69 9.19 -13.85 9.92
CA MET A 69 9.21 -14.95 8.97
C MET A 69 10.56 -15.64 9.00
N CYS A 70 10.57 -16.96 9.00
CA CYS A 70 11.81 -17.72 8.88
C CYS A 70 12.47 -17.45 7.53
N GLN A 71 13.75 -17.08 7.54
CA GLN A 71 14.51 -16.77 6.32
C GLN A 71 14.73 -18.00 5.42
N ASP A 72 14.81 -19.19 5.99
CA ASP A 72 15.12 -20.43 5.25
C ASP A 72 13.87 -21.11 4.68
N SER A 73 12.78 -21.15 5.45
CA SER A 73 11.54 -21.82 5.03
C SER A 73 10.47 -20.87 4.52
N CYS A 74 10.68 -19.55 4.65
CA CYS A 74 9.67 -18.52 4.42
C CYS A 74 8.37 -18.72 5.24
N MET A 75 8.41 -19.52 6.31
CA MET A 75 7.27 -19.71 7.19
C MET A 75 7.04 -18.45 8.03
N ALA A 76 5.82 -17.91 8.00
CA ALA A 76 5.43 -16.76 8.80
C ALA A 76 4.92 -17.19 10.18
N PHE A 77 5.41 -16.53 11.22
CA PHE A 77 4.97 -16.71 12.61
C PHE A 77 3.74 -15.84 12.85
N THR A 78 2.57 -16.38 12.50
CA THR A 78 1.28 -15.69 12.61
C THR A 78 0.23 -16.59 13.25
N GLY A 79 -0.71 -16.00 13.98
CA GLY A 79 -1.84 -16.72 14.56
C GLY A 79 -1.37 -17.86 15.48
N PRO A 80 -1.72 -19.14 15.20
CA PRO A 80 -1.30 -20.27 16.04
C PRO A 80 0.21 -20.43 16.22
N PHE A 81 1.00 -19.83 15.32
CA PHE A 81 2.46 -19.90 15.32
C PHE A 81 3.13 -18.63 15.86
N GLU A 82 2.36 -17.66 16.37
CA GLU A 82 2.87 -16.37 16.85
C GLU A 82 3.81 -16.52 18.05
N ASP A 83 3.56 -17.50 18.92
CA ASP A 83 4.36 -17.78 20.12
C ASP A 83 5.45 -18.85 19.90
N TYR A 84 5.77 -19.21 18.65
CA TYR A 84 6.77 -20.24 18.39
C TYR A 84 8.18 -19.66 18.54
N ASP A 85 8.97 -20.24 19.44
CA ASP A 85 10.39 -19.86 19.60
C ASP A 85 11.31 -20.43 18.50
N ASN A 86 10.79 -21.33 17.65
CA ASN A 86 11.53 -22.03 16.61
C ASN A 86 10.68 -22.28 15.36
N CYS A 87 11.32 -22.20 14.19
CA CYS A 87 10.71 -22.67 12.95
C CYS A 87 10.51 -24.19 12.99
N PRO A 88 9.28 -24.72 12.88
CA PRO A 88 9.02 -26.17 12.88
C PRO A 88 9.54 -26.86 11.60
N THR A 89 9.86 -26.10 10.55
CA THR A 89 10.38 -26.66 9.29
C THR A 89 11.89 -26.84 9.32
N CYS A 90 12.66 -25.86 9.81
CA CYS A 90 14.13 -25.90 9.77
C CYS A 90 14.80 -25.87 11.15
N GLY A 91 14.04 -25.67 12.23
CA GLY A 91 14.55 -25.66 13.60
C GLY A 91 15.27 -24.37 14.03
N ILE A 92 15.31 -23.34 13.17
CA ILE A 92 15.95 -22.05 13.49
C ILE A 92 15.13 -21.29 14.53
N LEU A 93 15.83 -20.76 15.54
CA LEU A 93 15.26 -19.99 16.64
C LEU A 93 14.76 -18.62 16.18
N VAL A 94 13.57 -18.22 16.61
CA VAL A 94 12.92 -16.96 16.21
C VAL A 94 13.70 -15.72 16.65
N TYR A 95 14.37 -15.78 17.80
CA TYR A 95 15.21 -14.66 18.25
C TYR A 95 16.43 -14.40 17.37
N LEU A 96 16.89 -15.37 16.56
CA LEU A 96 17.97 -15.17 15.59
C LEU A 96 17.49 -14.43 14.33
N ILE A 97 16.18 -14.34 14.14
CA ILE A 97 15.56 -13.71 12.97
C ILE A 97 15.29 -12.21 13.21
N GLY A 98 15.33 -11.77 14.48
CA GLY A 98 14.88 -10.46 14.97
C GLY A 98 15.96 -9.38 15.19
N THR A 99 17.18 -9.52 14.66
CA THR A 99 18.15 -8.41 14.62
C THR A 99 18.05 -7.66 13.30
N TRP A 100 17.21 -6.62 13.24
CA TRP A 100 17.19 -5.62 12.16
C TRP A 100 17.44 -4.23 12.73
#